data_AF-A0A2E9CPX3-F1
#
_entry.id   AF-A0A2E9CPX3-F1
#
_cell.length_a   1.000
_cell.length_b   1.000
_cell.length_c   1.000
_cell.angle_alpha   90.00
_cell.angle_beta   90.00
_cell.angle_gamma   90.00
#
_symmetry.space_group_name_H-M   'P 1'
#
loop_
_entity.id
_entity.type
_entity.pdbx_description
1 polymer ?
#
loop_
_entity_poly.entity_id
_entity_poly.type
_entity_poly.pdbx_seq_one_letter_code
_entity_poly.pdbx_strand_id
1 'polypeptide(L)'
;MQALRALGATARPVLYRDEAVREIRDELLSCDAVLVWVNPLDISGDRSQLDPMLREVAGCGVVVSAHPDVIAKIGVKEVLYTTRSMEWGSDVDRYVDAEGLRARFPEHLAAGPRVLKPNYGNGGRNVWRVQLDEAGNAPALKTSVKVQEARQGSKSERISLAECLERWVPFLNDGGVLIDQAYQPQSSEGMVRCYVCGHRVVG
;
A
#
# COMPACT_ATOMS: atom_id res chain seq x y z
N MET A 1 -4.23 9.10 -23.72
CA MET A 1 -4.16 10.27 -24.63
C MET A 1 -5.05 10.16 -25.85
N GLN A 2 -4.88 9.17 -26.74
CA GLN A 2 -5.74 9.02 -27.93
C GLN A 2 -7.23 8.92 -27.60
N ALA A 3 -7.61 8.09 -26.61
CA ALA A 3 -9.01 7.96 -26.19
C ALA A 3 -9.64 9.30 -25.73
N LEU A 4 -8.88 10.15 -25.02
CA LEU A 4 -9.35 11.48 -24.61
C LEU A 4 -9.56 12.40 -25.83
N ARG A 5 -8.59 12.40 -26.76
CA ARG A 5 -8.70 13.19 -28.00
C ARG A 5 -9.86 12.74 -28.87
N ALA A 6 -10.14 11.44 -28.93
CA ALA A 6 -11.29 10.89 -29.66
C ALA A 6 -12.65 11.37 -29.08
N LEU A 7 -12.68 11.74 -27.80
CA LEU A 7 -13.84 12.35 -27.13
C LEU A 7 -13.85 13.89 -27.24
N GLY A 8 -12.97 14.48 -28.06
CA GLY A 8 -12.87 15.93 -28.27
C GLY A 8 -12.05 16.67 -27.21
N ALA A 9 -11.41 15.98 -26.26
CA ALA A 9 -10.61 16.65 -25.25
C ALA A 9 -9.23 17.06 -25.78
N THR A 10 -8.81 18.28 -25.43
CA THR A 10 -7.42 18.73 -25.60
C THR A 10 -6.57 18.19 -24.46
N ALA A 11 -5.96 17.03 -24.67
CA ALA A 11 -5.07 16.42 -23.68
C ALA A 11 -3.61 16.81 -23.93
N ARG A 12 -2.88 17.13 -22.87
CA ARG A 12 -1.41 17.33 -22.87
C ARG A 12 -0.76 16.55 -21.73
N PRO A 13 0.44 15.96 -21.93
CA PRO A 13 1.19 15.35 -20.84
C PRO A 13 1.89 16.43 -20.01
N VAL A 14 1.92 16.25 -18.69
CA VAL A 14 2.70 17.08 -17.76
C VAL A 14 3.58 16.14 -16.95
N LEU A 15 4.89 16.33 -17.02
CA LEU A 15 5.84 15.53 -16.26
C LEU A 15 6.06 16.20 -14.90
N TYR A 16 5.67 15.51 -13.82
CA TYR A 16 5.84 16.03 -12.48
C TYR A 16 7.29 15.95 -12.01
N ARG A 17 7.78 17.04 -11.41
CA ARG A 17 9.03 17.14 -10.65
C ARG A 17 8.84 18.14 -9.53
N ASP A 18 9.36 17.80 -8.36
CA ASP A 18 9.26 18.61 -7.15
C ASP A 18 9.83 20.02 -7.35
N GLU A 19 10.94 20.15 -8.07
CA GLU A 19 11.61 21.44 -8.31
C GLU A 19 10.75 22.41 -9.14
N ALA A 20 9.81 21.88 -9.93
CA ALA A 20 8.93 22.64 -10.80
C ALA A 20 7.48 22.72 -10.29
N VAL A 21 7.23 22.38 -9.01
CA VAL A 21 5.88 22.24 -8.45
C VAL A 21 5.00 23.48 -8.67
N ARG A 22 5.57 24.69 -8.60
CA ARG A 22 4.83 25.95 -8.83
C ARG A 22 4.42 26.14 -10.28
N GLU A 23 5.35 25.92 -11.21
CA GLU A 23 5.10 26.04 -12.65
C GLU A 23 4.07 25.00 -13.10
N ILE A 24 4.21 23.77 -12.60
CA ILE A 24 3.27 22.68 -12.85
C ILE A 24 1.90 23.04 -12.27
N ARG A 25 1.82 23.56 -11.05
CA ARG A 25 0.55 24.01 -10.47
C ARG A 25 -0.16 25.01 -11.39
N ASP A 26 0.55 26.05 -11.83
CA ASP A 26 -0.03 27.08 -12.70
C ASP A 26 -0.50 26.47 -14.03
N GLU A 27 0.26 25.52 -14.56
CA GLU A 27 -0.13 24.72 -15.71
C GLU A 27 -1.43 23.95 -15.45
N LEU A 28 -1.54 23.25 -14.32
CA LEU A 28 -2.71 22.45 -13.97
C LEU A 28 -3.97 23.30 -13.72
N LEU A 29 -3.82 24.52 -13.18
CA LEU A 29 -4.93 25.46 -12.95
C LEU A 29 -5.60 25.96 -14.24
N SER A 30 -4.92 25.83 -15.38
CA SER A 30 -5.49 26.15 -16.70
C SER A 30 -6.25 24.98 -17.36
N CYS A 31 -6.37 23.83 -16.68
CA CYS A 31 -7.07 22.65 -17.18
C CYS A 31 -8.44 22.50 -16.51
N ASP A 32 -9.41 21.89 -17.22
CA ASP A 32 -10.68 21.49 -16.61
C ASP A 32 -10.54 20.25 -15.70
N ALA A 33 -9.61 19.36 -16.07
CA ALA A 33 -9.36 18.11 -15.35
C ALA A 33 -7.89 17.68 -15.43
N VAL A 34 -7.43 17.02 -14.36
CA VAL A 34 -6.08 16.47 -14.22
C VAL A 34 -6.16 14.96 -13.95
N LEU A 35 -5.62 14.19 -14.90
CA LEU A 35 -5.40 12.76 -14.74
C LEU A 35 -4.03 12.52 -14.13
N VAL A 36 -3.99 12.13 -12.85
CA VAL A 36 -2.76 12.00 -12.08
C VAL A 36 -2.30 10.56 -12.11
N TRP A 37 -1.10 10.33 -12.60
CA TRP A 37 -0.43 9.03 -12.55
C TRP A 37 1.01 9.23 -12.06
N VAL A 38 1.22 9.10 -10.76
CA VAL A 38 2.54 9.24 -10.15
C VAL A 38 2.78 8.07 -9.21
N ASN A 39 3.93 7.42 -9.33
CA ASN A 39 4.33 6.33 -8.45
C ASN A 39 4.62 6.90 -7.05
N PRO A 40 3.93 6.45 -5.98
CA PRO A 40 4.10 7.00 -4.64
C PRO A 40 5.43 6.62 -3.96
N LEU A 41 6.21 5.70 -4.56
CA LEU A 41 7.46 5.18 -4.00
C LEU A 41 8.62 5.28 -5.00
N ASP A 42 8.65 6.37 -5.74
CA ASP A 42 9.75 6.65 -6.65
C ASP A 42 11.01 7.02 -5.86
N ILE A 43 12.19 6.77 -6.44
CA ILE A 43 13.49 7.14 -5.89
C ILE A 43 13.61 8.67 -5.80
N SER A 44 12.83 9.41 -6.58
CA SER A 44 12.83 10.88 -6.62
C SER A 44 12.24 11.56 -5.39
N GLY A 45 11.53 10.86 -4.50
CA GLY A 45 10.99 11.44 -3.27
C GLY A 45 9.63 10.88 -2.84
N ASP A 46 9.07 11.48 -1.79
CA ASP A 46 7.72 11.19 -1.32
C ASP A 46 6.68 12.13 -1.98
N ARG A 47 5.43 12.09 -1.51
CA ARG A 47 4.34 12.93 -2.05
C ARG A 47 4.13 14.22 -1.28
N SER A 48 5.08 14.62 -0.43
CA SER A 48 4.93 15.78 0.46
C SER A 48 4.74 17.10 -0.28
N GLN A 49 5.28 17.26 -1.49
CA GLN A 49 5.07 18.44 -2.34
C GLN A 49 3.89 18.26 -3.31
N LEU A 50 3.76 17.06 -3.88
CA LEU A 50 2.72 16.73 -4.86
C LEU A 50 1.32 16.85 -4.27
N ASP A 51 1.10 16.27 -3.08
CA ASP A 51 -0.24 16.19 -2.51
C ASP A 51 -0.82 17.56 -2.10
N PRO A 52 -0.08 18.47 -1.43
CA PRO A 52 -0.55 19.83 -1.19
C PRO A 52 -0.88 20.59 -2.48
N MET A 53 -0.03 20.49 -3.50
CA MET A 53 -0.27 21.16 -4.78
C MET A 53 -1.55 20.63 -5.45
N LEU A 54 -1.75 19.30 -5.48
CA LEU A 54 -2.96 18.71 -6.05
C LEU A 54 -4.23 19.07 -5.25
N ARG A 55 -4.13 19.24 -3.92
CA ARG A 55 -5.24 19.75 -3.09
C ARG A 55 -5.57 21.19 -3.44
N GLU A 56 -4.56 22.05 -3.63
CA GLU A 56 -4.74 23.44 -4.06
C GLU A 56 -5.45 23.50 -5.41
N VAL A 57 -4.97 22.74 -6.41
CA VAL A 57 -5.57 22.63 -7.74
C VAL A 57 -7.03 22.17 -7.66
N ALA A 58 -7.32 21.13 -6.87
CA ALA A 58 -8.69 20.67 -6.66
C ALA A 58 -9.56 21.73 -5.97
N GLY A 59 -9.01 22.45 -4.98
CA GLY A 59 -9.69 23.53 -4.27
C GLY A 59 -10.05 24.73 -5.16
N CYS A 60 -9.35 24.92 -6.27
CA CYS A 60 -9.67 25.91 -7.30
C CYS A 60 -10.72 25.45 -8.33
N GLY A 61 -11.31 24.25 -8.15
CA GLY A 61 -12.41 23.75 -8.98
C GLY A 61 -11.97 22.84 -10.14
N VAL A 62 -10.68 22.54 -10.28
CA VAL A 62 -10.18 21.59 -11.28
C VAL A 62 -10.46 20.15 -10.83
N VAL A 63 -10.96 19.29 -11.72
CA VAL A 63 -11.22 17.89 -11.39
C VAL A 63 -9.91 17.11 -11.28
N VAL A 64 -9.57 16.60 -10.10
CA VAL A 64 -8.36 15.77 -9.88
C VAL A 64 -8.74 14.30 -9.68
N SER A 65 -8.42 13.45 -10.66
CA SER A 65 -8.77 12.01 -10.67
C SER A 65 -8.27 11.21 -9.46
N ALA A 66 -6.98 11.35 -9.10
CA ALA A 66 -6.38 10.72 -7.92
C ALA A 66 -6.27 11.76 -6.80
N HIS A 67 -7.42 12.26 -6.33
CA HIS A 67 -7.45 13.29 -5.28
C HIS A 67 -6.65 12.82 -4.05
N PRO A 68 -5.71 13.64 -3.52
CA PRO A 68 -4.82 13.23 -2.44
C PRO A 68 -5.53 12.64 -1.22
N ASP A 69 -6.67 13.22 -0.81
CA ASP A 69 -7.44 12.74 0.34
C ASP A 69 -8.16 11.40 0.10
N VAL A 70 -8.41 11.06 -1.17
CA VAL A 70 -8.92 9.73 -1.54
C VAL A 70 -7.77 8.74 -1.54
N ILE A 71 -6.64 9.10 -2.15
CA ILE A 71 -5.43 8.25 -2.18
C ILE A 71 -4.92 7.94 -0.77
N ALA A 72 -4.98 8.91 0.15
CA ALA A 72 -4.63 8.68 1.56
C ALA A 72 -5.53 7.62 2.24
N LYS A 73 -6.76 7.42 1.75
CA LYS A 73 -7.73 6.45 2.31
C LYS A 73 -7.68 5.09 1.62
N ILE A 74 -7.63 5.07 0.29
CA ILE A 74 -7.78 3.82 -0.51
C ILE A 74 -6.54 3.46 -1.32
N GLY A 75 -5.54 4.34 -1.41
CA GLY A 75 -4.28 4.11 -2.10
C GLY A 75 -3.18 3.52 -1.21
N VAL A 76 -3.49 3.25 0.06
CA VAL A 76 -2.58 2.70 1.07
C VAL A 76 -3.13 1.40 1.64
N LYS A 77 -2.28 0.54 2.22
CA LYS A 77 -2.73 -0.79 2.67
C LYS A 77 -3.57 -0.78 3.93
N GLU A 78 -3.56 0.31 4.69
CA GLU A 78 -4.45 0.51 5.83
C GLU A 78 -5.93 0.46 5.45
N VAL A 79 -6.27 0.67 4.16
CA VAL A 79 -7.62 0.41 3.66
C VAL A 79 -8.10 -1.00 4.03
N LEU A 80 -7.23 -2.01 3.95
CA LEU A 80 -7.53 -3.41 4.29
C LEU A 80 -7.95 -3.57 5.75
N TYR A 81 -7.34 -2.80 6.65
CA TYR A 81 -7.73 -2.76 8.04
C TYR A 81 -9.07 -2.04 8.18
N THR A 82 -9.22 -0.83 7.63
CA THR A 82 -10.45 -0.03 7.78
C THR A 82 -11.70 -0.71 7.20
N THR A 83 -11.54 -1.58 6.20
CA THR A 83 -12.64 -2.31 5.56
C THR A 83 -12.74 -3.77 6.00
N ARG A 84 -11.97 -4.21 7.01
CA ARG A 84 -11.89 -5.62 7.43
C ARG A 84 -13.22 -6.24 7.88
N SER A 85 -14.16 -5.40 8.34
CA SER A 85 -15.49 -5.84 8.79
C SER A 85 -16.55 -5.86 7.70
N MET A 86 -16.21 -5.52 6.45
CA MET A 86 -17.12 -5.62 5.32
C MET A 86 -17.29 -7.09 4.90
N GLU A 87 -18.33 -7.40 4.13
CA GLU A 87 -18.64 -8.78 3.69
C GLU A 87 -17.51 -9.44 2.88
N TRP A 88 -16.67 -8.62 2.23
CA TRP A 88 -15.50 -9.05 1.46
C TRP A 88 -14.18 -8.81 2.22
N GLY A 89 -14.25 -8.43 3.49
CA GLY A 89 -13.10 -8.22 4.36
C GLY A 89 -12.36 -9.53 4.66
N SER A 90 -11.22 -9.39 5.33
CA SER A 90 -10.43 -10.53 5.80
C SER A 90 -9.89 -10.25 7.20
N ASP A 91 -9.41 -11.28 7.89
CA ASP A 91 -8.66 -11.13 9.14
C ASP A 91 -7.42 -10.26 8.90
N VAL A 92 -7.48 -9.03 9.41
CA VAL A 92 -6.46 -7.99 9.27
C VAL A 92 -6.32 -7.26 10.60
N ASP A 93 -5.07 -7.08 11.04
CA ASP A 93 -4.72 -6.13 12.10
C ASP A 93 -3.72 -5.08 11.60
N ARG A 94 -3.52 -4.03 12.39
CA ARG A 94 -2.51 -2.99 12.15
C ARG A 94 -1.62 -2.80 13.37
N TYR A 95 -0.35 -2.50 13.11
CA TYR A 95 0.62 -2.09 14.11
C TYR A 95 1.09 -0.67 13.80
N VAL A 96 1.05 0.18 14.82
CA VAL A 96 1.49 1.59 14.76
C VAL A 96 2.77 1.82 15.57
N ASP A 97 3.21 0.81 16.32
CA ASP A 97 4.39 0.84 17.16
C ASP A 97 4.94 -0.58 17.40
N ALA A 98 6.20 -0.64 17.83
CA ALA A 98 6.90 -1.90 18.04
C ALA A 98 6.34 -2.70 19.22
N GLU A 99 5.75 -2.02 20.21
CA GLU A 99 5.13 -2.67 21.37
C GLU A 99 3.91 -3.50 20.95
N GLY A 100 3.00 -2.89 20.20
CA GLY A 100 1.82 -3.55 19.67
C GLY A 100 2.16 -4.69 18.72
N LEU A 101 3.18 -4.52 17.87
CA LEU A 101 3.70 -5.59 17.03
C LEU A 101 4.18 -6.79 17.88
N ARG A 102 5.04 -6.55 18.88
CA ARG A 102 5.58 -7.62 19.73
C ARG A 102 4.51 -8.30 20.59
N ALA A 103 3.49 -7.55 21.02
CA ALA A 103 2.41 -8.07 21.85
C ALA A 103 1.42 -8.94 21.08
N ARG A 104 0.98 -8.51 19.89
CA ARG A 104 -0.16 -9.14 19.19
C ARG A 104 0.23 -10.06 18.03
N PHE A 105 1.32 -9.77 17.33
CA PHE A 105 1.71 -10.59 16.17
C PHE A 105 1.94 -12.08 16.49
N PRO A 106 2.58 -12.45 17.62
CA PRO A 106 2.72 -13.87 17.98
C PRO A 106 1.37 -14.59 18.06
N GLU A 107 0.35 -13.97 18.64
CA GLU A 107 -0.99 -14.57 18.77
C GLU A 107 -1.65 -14.79 17.41
N HIS A 108 -1.56 -13.80 16.51
CA HIS A 108 -2.06 -13.96 15.14
C HIS A 108 -1.31 -15.05 14.37
N LEU A 109 0.01 -15.12 14.53
CA LEU A 109 0.84 -16.14 13.88
C LEU A 109 0.55 -17.55 14.39
N ALA A 110 0.15 -17.69 15.67
CA ALA A 110 -0.31 -18.94 16.26
C ALA A 110 -1.58 -19.47 15.58
N ALA A 111 -2.49 -18.57 15.17
CA ALA A 111 -3.72 -18.91 14.47
C ALA A 111 -3.48 -19.34 13.01
N GLY A 112 -2.33 -18.99 12.42
CA GLY A 112 -1.94 -19.45 11.09
C GLY A 112 -0.96 -18.52 10.38
N PRO A 113 -0.56 -18.86 9.13
CA PRO A 113 0.37 -18.04 8.37
C PRO A 113 -0.15 -16.61 8.15
N ARG A 114 0.72 -15.62 8.30
CA ARG A 114 0.42 -14.19 8.18
C ARG A 114 1.19 -13.55 7.04
N VAL A 115 0.65 -12.45 6.50
CA VAL A 115 1.30 -11.57 5.53
C VAL A 115 1.51 -10.21 6.18
N LEU A 116 2.77 -9.83 6.41
CA LEU A 116 3.13 -8.52 6.92
C LEU A 116 3.64 -7.60 5.81
N LYS A 117 3.22 -6.34 5.84
CA LYS A 117 3.52 -5.35 4.80
C LYS A 117 3.40 -3.91 5.32
N PRO A 118 4.33 -3.00 4.97
CA PRO A 118 4.20 -1.59 5.26
C PRO A 118 3.01 -0.97 4.53
N ASN A 119 2.47 0.09 5.11
CA ASN A 119 1.30 0.80 4.58
C ASN A 119 1.49 1.22 3.12
N TYR A 120 2.65 1.77 2.81
CA TYR A 120 3.08 2.12 1.46
C TYR A 120 3.95 1.02 0.87
N GLY A 121 3.71 0.64 -0.39
CA GLY A 121 4.49 -0.42 -1.05
C GLY A 121 3.93 -0.75 -2.42
N ASN A 122 4.79 -1.20 -3.34
CA ASN A 122 4.39 -1.74 -4.63
C ASN A 122 5.28 -2.95 -5.00
N GLY A 123 4.85 -3.73 -6.01
CA GLY A 123 5.69 -4.76 -6.63
C GLY A 123 6.12 -5.92 -5.72
N GLY A 124 5.40 -6.17 -4.62
CA GLY A 124 5.73 -7.25 -3.67
C GLY A 124 6.97 -6.98 -2.80
N ARG A 125 7.62 -5.81 -2.95
CA ARG A 125 8.71 -5.38 -2.08
C ARG A 125 8.17 -5.15 -0.68
N ASN A 126 8.91 -5.61 0.32
CA ASN A 126 8.55 -5.48 1.73
C ASN A 126 7.17 -6.10 2.05
N VAL A 127 6.81 -7.20 1.37
CA VAL A 127 5.61 -7.98 1.69
C VAL A 127 6.08 -9.38 2.04
N TRP A 128 5.85 -9.82 3.26
CA TRP A 128 6.41 -11.08 3.76
C TRP A 128 5.32 -12.03 4.22
N ARG A 129 5.38 -13.27 3.73
CA ARG A 129 4.67 -14.39 4.33
C ARG A 129 5.49 -14.92 5.49
N VAL A 130 4.86 -15.09 6.66
CA VAL A 130 5.46 -15.68 7.84
C VAL A 130 4.59 -16.82 8.34
N GLN A 131 5.22 -17.94 8.67
CA GLN A 131 4.52 -19.14 9.11
C GLN A 131 5.35 -19.90 10.15
N LEU A 132 4.64 -20.56 11.06
CA LEU A 132 5.19 -21.62 11.89
C LEU A 132 5.26 -22.92 11.09
N ASP A 133 6.10 -23.86 11.53
CA ASP A 133 6.07 -25.23 10.99
C ASP A 133 4.79 -25.97 11.44
N GLU A 134 4.30 -25.68 12.65
CA GLU A 134 3.02 -26.17 13.19
C GLU A 134 2.23 -25.03 13.86
N ALA A 135 0.92 -24.96 13.62
CA ALA A 135 0.02 -24.02 14.30
C ALA A 135 -0.23 -24.44 15.76
N GLY A 136 -0.58 -23.51 16.64
CA GLY A 136 -0.81 -23.83 18.05
C GLY A 136 -0.73 -22.62 18.98
N ASN A 137 -0.14 -22.81 20.17
CA ASN A 137 0.04 -21.73 21.16
C ASN A 137 0.89 -20.58 20.62
N ALA A 138 0.72 -19.40 21.21
CA ALA A 138 1.53 -18.22 20.90
C ALA A 138 3.04 -18.57 20.95
N PRO A 139 3.78 -18.37 19.85
CA PRO A 139 5.18 -18.75 19.77
C PRO A 139 6.04 -17.85 20.67
N ALA A 140 6.95 -18.47 21.42
CA ALA A 140 7.99 -17.74 22.12
C ALA A 140 8.93 -17.02 21.15
N LEU A 141 9.63 -15.98 21.61
CA LEU A 141 10.56 -15.19 20.78
C LEU A 141 11.69 -16.01 20.13
N LYS A 142 12.08 -17.13 20.75
CA LYS A 142 13.09 -18.06 20.22
C LYS A 142 12.56 -19.05 19.19
N THR A 143 11.25 -19.08 18.95
CA THR A 143 10.63 -20.03 18.02
C THR A 143 11.11 -19.74 16.60
N SER A 144 11.50 -20.81 15.89
CA SER A 144 11.85 -20.75 14.47
C SER A 144 10.62 -20.49 13.62
N VAL A 145 10.68 -19.48 12.76
CA VAL A 145 9.63 -19.11 11.80
C VAL A 145 10.19 -19.16 10.37
N LYS A 146 9.36 -19.55 9.41
CA LYS A 146 9.69 -19.47 7.98
C LYS A 146 9.17 -18.15 7.42
N VAL A 147 10.07 -17.35 6.87
CA VAL A 147 9.77 -16.03 6.29
C VAL A 147 10.07 -16.06 4.78
N GLN A 148 9.20 -15.48 3.98
CA GLN A 148 9.40 -15.34 2.53
C GLN A 148 8.88 -14.00 2.05
N GLU A 149 9.76 -13.18 1.46
CA GLU A 149 9.34 -11.96 0.77
C GLU A 149 8.66 -12.31 -0.57
N ALA A 150 7.60 -11.57 -0.93
CA ALA A 150 6.85 -11.73 -2.18
C ALA A 150 7.59 -11.18 -3.40
N ARG A 151 8.72 -10.48 -3.21
CA ARG A 151 9.57 -9.99 -4.30
C ARG A 151 10.05 -11.16 -5.16
N GLN A 152 10.00 -10.98 -6.48
CA GLN A 152 10.42 -12.00 -7.43
C GLN A 152 11.88 -12.43 -7.18
N GLY A 153 12.10 -13.75 -7.11
CA GLY A 153 13.42 -14.33 -6.86
C GLY A 153 13.80 -14.47 -5.38
N SER A 154 12.99 -13.94 -4.45
CA SER A 154 13.25 -14.10 -3.01
C SER A 154 13.07 -15.56 -2.58
N LYS A 155 14.01 -16.05 -1.77
CA LYS A 155 14.00 -17.40 -1.19
C LYS A 155 13.37 -17.35 0.20
N SER A 156 12.75 -18.46 0.62
CA SER A 156 12.35 -18.61 2.01
C SER A 156 13.58 -18.76 2.90
N GLU A 157 13.50 -18.18 4.08
CA GLU A 157 14.51 -18.29 5.15
C GLU A 157 13.85 -18.81 6.44
N ARG A 158 14.67 -19.35 7.35
CA ARG A 158 14.27 -19.69 8.71
C ARG A 158 15.06 -18.82 9.67
N ILE A 159 14.34 -18.07 10.50
CA ILE A 159 14.90 -17.17 11.52
C ILE A 159 14.09 -17.31 12.81
N SER A 160 14.59 -16.77 13.91
CA SER A 160 13.79 -16.67 15.13
C SER A 160 12.68 -15.63 14.98
N LEU A 161 11.58 -15.79 15.73
CA LEU A 161 10.52 -14.79 15.79
C LEU A 161 11.05 -13.43 16.28
N ALA A 162 11.99 -13.42 17.21
CA ALA A 162 12.67 -12.20 17.66
C ALA A 162 13.34 -11.46 16.49
N GLU A 163 14.17 -12.15 15.70
CA GLU A 163 14.82 -11.57 14.53
C GLU A 163 13.81 -11.08 13.48
N CYS A 164 12.71 -11.81 13.30
CA CYS A 164 11.62 -11.40 12.41
C CYS A 164 10.98 -10.09 12.85
N LEU A 165 10.69 -9.95 14.15
CA LEU A 165 10.09 -8.74 14.72
C LEU A 165 11.04 -7.55 14.63
N GLU A 166 12.30 -7.71 15.04
CA GLU A 166 13.31 -6.65 14.97
C GLU A 166 13.54 -6.14 13.54
N ARG A 167 13.46 -7.02 12.55
CA ARG A 167 13.56 -6.64 11.13
C ARG A 167 12.45 -5.69 10.70
N TRP A 168 11.29 -5.76 11.32
CA TRP A 168 10.13 -4.96 10.92
C TRP A 168 9.91 -3.70 11.74
N VAL A 169 10.49 -3.62 12.94
CA VAL A 169 10.44 -2.41 13.78
C VAL A 169 10.77 -1.12 13.01
N PRO A 170 11.80 -1.07 12.13
CA PRO A 170 12.10 0.15 11.37
C PRO A 170 10.95 0.67 10.50
N PHE A 171 10.00 -0.17 10.07
CA PHE A 171 8.82 0.26 9.29
C PHE A 171 7.75 0.95 10.13
N LEU A 172 7.92 0.99 11.45
CA LEU A 172 7.03 1.67 12.41
C LEU A 172 7.62 3.00 12.89
N ASN A 173 8.83 3.35 12.45
CA ASN A 173 9.43 4.65 12.71
C ASN A 173 8.68 5.75 11.95
N ASP A 174 8.79 7.00 12.43
CA ASP A 174 8.25 8.20 11.77
C ASP A 174 6.75 8.12 11.41
N GLY A 175 5.96 7.46 12.26
CA GLY A 175 4.52 7.27 12.03
C GLY A 175 4.18 6.16 11.02
N GLY A 176 5.15 5.30 10.72
CA GLY A 176 4.95 4.14 9.87
C GLY A 176 3.94 3.13 10.43
N VAL A 177 3.28 2.41 9.53
CA VAL A 177 2.25 1.43 9.87
C VAL A 177 2.55 0.12 9.16
N LEU A 178 2.46 -0.98 9.91
CA LEU A 178 2.48 -2.34 9.36
C LEU A 178 1.06 -2.90 9.35
N ILE A 179 0.71 -3.52 8.24
CA ILE A 179 -0.53 -4.27 8.07
C ILE A 179 -0.20 -5.75 8.18
N ASP A 180 -0.97 -6.44 9.01
CA ASP A 180 -0.94 -7.86 9.23
C ASP A 180 -2.23 -8.45 8.68
N GLN A 181 -2.13 -9.41 7.75
CA GLN A 181 -3.28 -10.05 7.15
C GLN A 181 -3.13 -11.57 7.16
N ALA A 182 -4.20 -12.31 7.41
CA ALA A 182 -4.21 -13.76 7.26
C ALA A 182 -3.78 -14.15 5.83
N TYR A 183 -2.85 -15.10 5.72
CA TYR A 183 -2.44 -15.62 4.42
C TYR A 183 -3.57 -16.41 3.78
N GLN A 184 -3.85 -16.12 2.50
CA GLN A 184 -4.85 -16.83 1.71
C GLN A 184 -4.13 -17.86 0.84
N PRO A 185 -4.28 -19.18 1.08
CA PRO A 185 -3.61 -20.22 0.28
C PRO A 185 -3.88 -20.10 -1.21
N GLN A 186 -5.10 -19.69 -1.59
CA GLN A 186 -5.52 -19.49 -2.98
C GLN A 186 -4.74 -18.37 -3.67
N SER A 187 -3.98 -17.54 -2.94
CA SER A 187 -3.12 -16.53 -3.56
C SER A 187 -2.05 -17.15 -4.48
N SER A 188 -1.73 -18.44 -4.32
CA SER A 188 -0.83 -19.15 -5.25
C SER A 188 -1.51 -19.57 -6.56
N GLU A 189 -2.84 -19.58 -6.62
CA GLU A 189 -3.61 -19.94 -7.81
C GLU A 189 -3.79 -18.75 -8.77
N GLY A 190 -3.50 -17.54 -8.30
CA GLY A 190 -3.57 -16.32 -9.09
C GLY A 190 -4.29 -15.20 -8.35
N MET A 191 -4.58 -14.12 -9.07
CA MET A 191 -5.32 -12.98 -8.55
C MET A 191 -6.18 -12.41 -9.67
N VAL A 192 -7.46 -12.20 -9.37
CA VAL A 192 -8.36 -11.41 -10.22
C VAL A 192 -8.11 -9.94 -9.92
N ARG A 193 -7.87 -9.13 -10.96
CA ARG A 193 -7.75 -7.68 -10.85
C ARG A 193 -8.95 -7.05 -11.53
N CYS A 194 -9.76 -6.33 -10.76
CA CYS A 194 -10.88 -5.58 -11.29
C CYS A 194 -10.43 -4.13 -11.53
N TYR A 195 -10.58 -3.64 -12.75
CA TYR A 195 -10.38 -2.27 -13.13
C TYR A 195 -11.71 -1.53 -13.09
N VAL A 196 -11.74 -0.37 -12.44
CA VAL A 196 -12.96 0.41 -12.23
C VAL A 196 -12.83 1.76 -12.92
N CYS A 197 -13.87 2.16 -13.65
CA CYS A 197 -14.04 3.51 -14.19
C CYS A 197 -15.35 4.08 -13.64
N GLY A 198 -15.26 5.09 -12.78
CA GLY A 198 -16.40 5.61 -12.03
C GLY A 198 -17.01 4.51 -11.14
N HIS A 199 -18.27 4.13 -11.41
CA HIS A 199 -19.02 3.12 -10.67
C HIS A 199 -19.08 1.75 -11.37
N ARG A 200 -18.30 1.55 -12.44
CA ARG A 200 -18.39 0.34 -13.29
C ARG A 200 -17.07 -0.42 -13.31
N VAL A 201 -17.15 -1.74 -13.21
CA VAL A 201 -16.04 -2.65 -13.56
C VAL A 201 -15.91 -2.68 -15.09
N VAL A 202 -14.70 -2.44 -15.58
CA VAL A 202 -14.39 -2.33 -17.02
C VAL A 202 -13.34 -3.33 -17.50
N GLY A 203 -12.80 -4.15 -16.61
CA GLY A 203 -11.82 -5.19 -16.90
C GLY A 203 -11.33 -5.87 -15.64
#